data_AF-A0A8H5XMW7-F1
#
_entry.id   AF-A0A8H5XMW7-F1
#
_cell.length_a   1.000
_cell.length_b   1.000
_cell.length_c   1.000
_cell.angle_alpha   90.00
_cell.angle_beta   90.00
_cell.angle_gamma   90.00
#
_symmetry.space_group_name_H-M   'P 1'
#
loop_
_entity.id
_entity.type
_entity.pdbx_description
1 polymer ?
#
loop_
_entity_poly.entity_id
_entity_poly.type
_entity_poly.pdbx_seq_one_letter_code
_entity_poly.pdbx_strand_id
1 'polypeptide(L)'
;MPLKTLSDAPRASFLGLPLETREQIYWEYFTIEGGYIYDAVTDKLVQANRCKIDLSLRQVCRKIAHETHDYPFTLNTITFSTAYRRDWRKKAAMLDFITTYHFRLLGAMLDRLRHCLTPDMYETPIQHDSRYMSVMAKSISDTIDTETRHPEYNADSRANIMMEVFKAGRGYKDDGGDLTRPSDLDNNISSNRAYTYLLQQIANRNPEKFREGIEDVLPGWAKTKSSPTSDFFKLGFDFWAIPSMRDITDMAKELQLGETWDELDLWRYSEYLKEGYTGTRYCYQRKHFFSAAALAIRFLKSMSQTQRLLITKLILNEDRMAVGNPECHIIGLIPFTKENPKLFIEHRVNLWRNIILRSDDTSLRSLPAHSESIIEPSEDELGPHQVYHKSASQEICRFIMHTLESLREGLPPNSYSFIFDGEPELGHSTETFRYLMEIQIAWLTAYTDCVAQGVLAAPENKAYPFQTCNSTTETAAVQGRSSIIQCNFTLDQPWNYRKIAGDDNNNIKGRNSVRNVGRHIDINDDDDLDWDKLYVSNGKVDWTQIQREFFEIKPRSDLTEGETKALDHRGLRE
;
A
#
# COMPACT_ATOMS: atom_id res chain seq x y z
N MET A 1 46.17 -67.97 -24.37
CA MET A 1 46.41 -66.64 -23.77
C MET A 1 45.14 -66.23 -23.05
N PRO A 2 45.14 -66.05 -21.72
CA PRO A 2 43.96 -65.59 -21.01
C PRO A 2 43.78 -64.08 -21.21
N LEU A 3 42.53 -63.65 -21.41
CA LEU A 3 42.11 -62.25 -21.39
C LEU A 3 42.56 -61.63 -20.07
N LYS A 4 43.38 -60.58 -20.15
CA LYS A 4 43.70 -59.70 -19.02
C LYS A 4 42.39 -59.16 -18.45
N THR A 5 42.10 -59.51 -17.21
CA THR A 5 41.18 -58.80 -16.33
C THR A 5 41.58 -57.32 -16.31
N LEU A 6 40.76 -56.47 -16.96
CA LEU A 6 40.78 -55.04 -16.72
C LEU A 6 40.48 -54.83 -15.24
N SER A 7 41.45 -54.22 -14.55
CA SER A 7 41.34 -53.72 -13.18
C SER A 7 39.97 -53.09 -12.94
N ASP A 8 39.25 -53.54 -11.90
CA ASP A 8 38.11 -52.85 -11.30
C ASP A 8 38.60 -51.49 -10.77
N ALA A 9 38.73 -50.50 -11.65
CA ALA A 9 38.78 -49.12 -11.22
C ALA A 9 37.42 -48.83 -10.58
N PRO A 10 37.36 -48.45 -9.29
CA PRO A 10 36.09 -48.16 -8.66
C PRO A 10 35.42 -47.07 -9.49
N ARG A 11 34.23 -47.35 -10.04
CA ARG A 11 33.45 -46.36 -10.78
C ARG A 11 33.27 -45.18 -9.84
N ALA A 12 33.89 -44.05 -10.17
CA ALA A 12 33.71 -42.81 -9.43
C ALA A 12 32.21 -42.51 -9.38
N SER A 13 31.62 -42.67 -8.21
CA SER A 13 30.22 -42.38 -7.93
C SER A 13 30.14 -40.98 -7.37
N PHE A 14 29.15 -40.21 -7.78
CA PHE A 14 28.89 -38.89 -7.18
C PHE A 14 28.78 -38.96 -5.65
N LEU A 15 28.15 -40.01 -5.11
CA LEU A 15 28.05 -40.24 -3.66
C LEU A 15 29.33 -40.77 -3.01
N GLY A 16 30.33 -41.14 -3.81
CA GLY A 16 31.68 -41.50 -3.35
C GLY A 16 32.61 -40.29 -3.20
N LEU A 17 32.19 -39.10 -3.65
CA LEU A 17 32.90 -37.86 -3.39
C LEU A 17 32.80 -37.47 -1.89
N PRO A 18 33.83 -36.82 -1.32
CA PRO A 18 33.74 -36.23 0.02
C PRO A 18 32.53 -35.30 0.15
N LEU A 19 31.98 -35.18 1.36
CA LEU A 19 30.78 -34.37 1.59
C LEU A 19 31.01 -32.92 1.14
N GLU A 20 32.16 -32.34 1.45
CA GLU A 20 32.53 -30.97 1.13
C GLU A 20 32.49 -30.70 -0.38
N THR A 21 32.99 -31.64 -1.19
CA THR A 21 32.93 -31.53 -2.65
C THR A 21 31.49 -31.64 -3.16
N ARG A 22 30.67 -32.48 -2.54
CA ARG A 22 29.26 -32.61 -2.91
C ARG A 22 28.47 -31.35 -2.52
N GLU A 23 28.74 -30.78 -1.36
CA GLU A 23 28.15 -29.51 -0.92
C GLU A 23 28.48 -28.36 -1.88
N GLN A 24 29.71 -28.27 -2.37
CA GLN A 24 30.07 -27.31 -3.43
C GLN A 24 29.27 -27.53 -4.71
N ILE A 25 29.15 -28.78 -5.17
CA ILE A 25 28.37 -29.10 -6.37
C ILE A 25 26.88 -28.78 -6.16
N TYR A 26 26.33 -29.13 -5.00
CA TYR A 26 24.96 -28.79 -4.64
C TYR A 26 24.75 -27.28 -4.58
N TRP A 27 25.70 -26.53 -4.02
CA TRP A 27 25.65 -25.08 -3.95
C TRP A 27 25.55 -24.47 -5.34
N GLU A 28 26.45 -24.85 -6.25
CA GLU A 28 26.42 -24.39 -7.65
C GLU A 28 25.14 -24.82 -8.39
N TYR A 29 24.64 -26.03 -8.13
CA TYR A 29 23.44 -26.54 -8.79
C TYR A 29 22.15 -25.83 -8.34
N PHE A 30 22.00 -25.57 -7.04
CA PHE A 30 20.78 -24.98 -6.49
C PHE A 30 20.80 -23.45 -6.44
N THR A 31 21.97 -22.81 -6.55
CA THR A 31 22.07 -21.35 -6.61
C THR A 31 21.67 -20.86 -8.00
N ILE A 32 20.62 -20.03 -8.05
CA ILE A 32 20.12 -19.43 -9.27
C ILE A 32 20.47 -17.95 -9.28
N GLU A 33 21.07 -17.48 -10.37
CA GLU A 33 21.31 -16.06 -10.57
C GLU A 33 19.99 -15.28 -10.55
N GLY A 34 19.90 -14.24 -9.70
CA GLY A 34 18.67 -13.49 -9.44
C GLY A 34 17.64 -14.22 -8.55
N GLY A 35 17.90 -15.47 -8.16
CA GLY A 35 17.06 -16.26 -7.26
C GLY A 35 15.75 -16.75 -7.89
N TYR A 36 14.70 -16.83 -7.07
CA TYR A 36 13.37 -17.25 -7.47
C TYR A 36 12.42 -16.05 -7.57
N ILE A 37 11.48 -16.14 -8.50
CA ILE A 37 10.39 -15.18 -8.68
C ILE A 37 9.07 -15.91 -8.46
N TYR A 38 8.18 -15.29 -7.71
CA TYR A 38 6.80 -15.76 -7.60
C TYR A 38 6.00 -15.32 -8.82
N ASP A 39 5.51 -16.29 -9.60
CA ASP A 39 4.62 -16.08 -10.73
C ASP A 39 3.17 -16.14 -10.26
N ALA A 40 2.52 -14.99 -10.17
CA ALA A 40 1.13 -14.87 -9.76
C ALA A 40 0.13 -15.53 -10.73
N VAL A 41 0.49 -15.69 -12.01
CA VAL A 41 -0.37 -16.33 -13.02
C VAL A 41 -0.46 -17.83 -12.73
N THR A 42 0.68 -18.49 -12.54
CA THR A 42 0.74 -19.93 -12.28
C THR A 42 0.65 -20.29 -10.79
N ASP A 43 0.71 -19.30 -9.91
CA ASP A 43 0.72 -19.43 -8.44
C ASP A 43 1.89 -20.30 -7.96
N LYS A 44 3.07 -20.13 -8.58
CA LYS A 44 4.27 -20.95 -8.36
C LYS A 44 5.54 -20.13 -8.36
N LEU A 45 6.59 -20.68 -7.73
CA LEU A 45 7.94 -20.16 -7.88
C LEU A 45 8.56 -20.64 -9.20
N VAL A 46 9.20 -19.73 -9.89
CA VAL A 46 10.04 -19.95 -11.07
C VAL A 46 11.42 -19.36 -10.83
N GLN A 47 12.40 -19.74 -11.64
CA GLN A 47 13.72 -19.09 -11.65
C GLN A 47 13.59 -17.63 -12.14
N ALA A 48 14.58 -16.78 -11.85
CA ALA A 48 14.57 -15.38 -12.28
C ALA A 48 14.46 -15.18 -13.80
N ASN A 49 15.02 -16.11 -14.59
CA ASN A 49 14.89 -16.19 -16.04
C ASN A 49 13.51 -16.73 -16.52
N ARG A 50 12.56 -16.93 -15.61
CA ARG A 50 11.21 -17.52 -15.81
C ARG A 50 11.19 -18.99 -16.22
N CYS A 51 12.30 -19.72 -16.10
CA CYS A 51 12.33 -21.17 -16.25
C CYS A 51 11.79 -21.88 -15.01
N LYS A 52 11.40 -23.16 -15.16
CA LYS A 52 11.01 -23.99 -14.01
C LYS A 52 12.21 -24.23 -13.10
N ILE A 53 11.97 -24.28 -11.79
CA ILE A 53 13.01 -24.65 -10.82
C ILE A 53 13.42 -26.10 -11.06
N ASP A 54 14.69 -26.32 -11.37
CA ASP A 54 15.24 -27.67 -11.52
C ASP A 54 15.55 -28.29 -10.16
N LEU A 55 14.77 -29.30 -9.79
CA LEU A 55 14.97 -30.11 -8.58
C LEU A 55 15.33 -31.56 -8.94
N SER A 56 15.71 -31.84 -10.19
CA SER A 56 15.93 -33.19 -10.70
C SER A 56 16.96 -33.94 -9.87
N LEU A 57 18.05 -33.28 -9.47
CA LEU A 57 19.10 -33.89 -8.65
C LEU A 57 18.58 -34.44 -7.32
N ARG A 58 17.59 -33.77 -6.69
CA ARG A 58 16.94 -34.23 -5.45
C ARG A 58 16.09 -35.48 -5.67
N GLN A 59 15.55 -35.65 -6.88
CA GLN A 59 14.69 -36.79 -7.22
C GLN A 59 15.49 -38.06 -7.53
N VAL A 60 16.80 -37.94 -7.78
CA VAL A 60 17.67 -39.08 -8.14
C VAL A 60 17.85 -40.06 -6.98
N CYS A 61 18.07 -39.60 -5.74
CA CYS A 61 18.19 -40.49 -4.58
C CYS A 61 17.87 -39.83 -3.23
N ARG A 62 17.47 -40.64 -2.24
CA ARG A 62 17.09 -40.17 -0.90
C ARG A 62 18.23 -39.48 -0.14
N LYS A 63 19.48 -39.93 -0.34
CA LYS A 63 20.64 -39.33 0.33
C LYS A 63 20.86 -37.89 -0.13
N ILE A 64 20.84 -37.65 -1.44
CA ILE A 64 20.91 -36.30 -2.01
C ILE A 64 19.73 -35.47 -1.54
N ALA A 65 18.50 -36.01 -1.60
CA ALA A 65 17.30 -35.31 -1.15
C ALA A 65 17.38 -34.84 0.31
N HIS A 66 18.00 -35.64 1.18
CA HIS A 66 18.22 -35.33 2.59
C HIS A 66 19.33 -34.29 2.78
N GLU A 67 20.46 -34.43 2.07
CA GLU A 67 21.60 -33.50 2.17
C GLU A 67 21.29 -32.10 1.60
N THR A 68 20.29 -31.98 0.73
CA THR A 68 19.96 -30.74 -0.01
C THR A 68 18.55 -30.23 0.29
N HIS A 69 17.94 -30.70 1.38
CA HIS A 69 16.54 -30.42 1.66
C HIS A 69 16.24 -28.92 1.85
N ASP A 70 17.23 -28.19 2.34
CA ASP A 70 17.22 -26.78 2.68
C ASP A 70 17.69 -25.86 1.55
N TYR A 71 18.56 -26.36 0.66
CA TYR A 71 19.32 -25.55 -0.31
C TYR A 71 18.46 -24.67 -1.23
N PRO A 72 17.33 -25.15 -1.79
CA PRO A 72 16.51 -24.30 -2.66
C PRO A 72 16.08 -22.98 -1.98
N PHE A 73 15.75 -23.00 -0.69
CA PHE A 73 15.28 -21.81 0.02
C PHE A 73 16.40 -21.05 0.75
N THR A 74 17.42 -21.74 1.26
CA THR A 74 18.51 -21.08 1.98
C THR A 74 19.45 -20.32 1.06
N LEU A 75 19.62 -20.79 -0.19
CA LEU A 75 20.56 -20.23 -1.16
C LEU A 75 19.93 -19.15 -2.05
N ASN A 76 18.61 -19.16 -2.24
CA ASN A 76 17.94 -18.30 -3.21
C ASN A 76 17.03 -17.28 -2.52
N THR A 77 17.20 -16.02 -2.92
CA THR A 77 16.23 -14.97 -2.59
C THR A 77 14.93 -15.21 -3.35
N ILE A 78 13.79 -14.96 -2.69
CA ILE A 78 12.47 -15.04 -3.35
C ILE A 78 11.94 -13.63 -3.57
N THR A 79 11.63 -13.32 -4.82
CA THR A 79 11.10 -12.02 -5.25
C THR A 79 9.61 -12.11 -5.53
N PHE A 80 8.85 -11.19 -4.94
CA PHE A 80 7.44 -10.95 -5.21
C PHE A 80 7.30 -9.60 -5.90
N SER A 81 6.36 -9.46 -6.81
CA SER A 81 6.02 -8.19 -7.45
C SER A 81 4.52 -8.00 -7.44
N THR A 82 4.05 -6.77 -7.59
CA THR A 82 2.60 -6.53 -7.67
C THR A 82 1.99 -7.33 -8.80
N ALA A 83 0.78 -7.84 -8.59
CA ALA A 83 0.15 -8.74 -9.54
C ALA A 83 -1.24 -8.27 -9.94
N TYR A 84 -1.42 -8.15 -11.26
CA TYR A 84 -2.73 -8.07 -11.88
C TYR A 84 -3.07 -9.38 -12.56
N ARG A 85 -4.30 -9.82 -12.34
CA ARG A 85 -4.91 -10.98 -12.99
C ARG A 85 -6.34 -10.62 -13.37
N ARG A 86 -6.72 -10.86 -14.62
CA ARG A 86 -8.07 -10.53 -15.11
C ARG A 86 -9.16 -11.20 -14.28
N ASP A 87 -8.96 -12.47 -13.92
CA ASP A 87 -9.86 -13.25 -13.08
C ASP A 87 -9.89 -12.79 -11.60
N TRP A 88 -8.92 -11.98 -11.18
CA TRP A 88 -8.85 -11.40 -9.83
C TRP A 88 -9.33 -9.95 -9.76
N ARG A 89 -9.48 -9.27 -10.90
CA ARG A 89 -9.79 -7.83 -10.95
C ARG A 89 -11.02 -7.48 -10.11
N LYS A 90 -12.14 -8.17 -10.31
CA LYS A 90 -13.41 -7.88 -9.61
C LYS A 90 -13.26 -8.01 -8.09
N LYS A 91 -12.65 -9.10 -7.61
CA LYS A 91 -12.43 -9.30 -6.17
C LYS A 91 -11.43 -8.32 -5.57
N ALA A 92 -10.41 -7.90 -6.33
CA ALA A 92 -9.44 -6.90 -5.86
C ALA A 92 -10.11 -5.53 -5.71
N ALA A 93 -10.91 -5.12 -6.71
CA ALA A 93 -11.70 -3.90 -6.65
C ALA A 93 -12.67 -3.90 -5.47
N MET A 94 -13.40 -5.00 -5.29
CA MET A 94 -14.32 -5.13 -4.17
C MET A 94 -13.61 -5.13 -2.82
N LEU A 95 -12.45 -5.78 -2.70
CA LEU A 95 -11.65 -5.74 -1.47
C LEU A 95 -11.26 -4.30 -1.12
N ASP A 96 -10.78 -3.54 -2.11
CA ASP A 96 -10.39 -2.14 -1.93
C ASP A 96 -11.55 -1.28 -1.41
N PHE A 97 -12.73 -1.49 -2.00
CA PHE A 97 -13.97 -0.85 -1.58
C PHE A 97 -14.35 -1.25 -0.15
N ILE A 98 -14.40 -2.55 0.14
CA ILE A 98 -14.78 -3.09 1.46
C ILE A 98 -13.83 -2.59 2.55
N THR A 99 -12.52 -2.54 2.30
CA THR A 99 -11.54 -2.04 3.27
C THR A 99 -11.83 -0.59 3.66
N THR A 100 -12.17 0.25 2.68
CA THR A 100 -12.52 1.66 2.94
C THR A 100 -13.91 1.78 3.57
N TYR A 101 -14.87 1.01 3.09
CA TYR A 101 -16.24 0.97 3.62
C TYR A 101 -16.27 0.54 5.09
N HIS A 102 -15.51 -0.49 5.44
CA HIS A 102 -15.41 -0.99 6.81
C HIS A 102 -14.87 0.08 7.76
N PHE A 103 -13.80 0.79 7.38
CA PHE A 103 -13.29 1.91 8.17
C PHE A 103 -14.36 3.00 8.39
N ARG A 104 -15.09 3.38 7.32
CA ARG A 104 -16.19 4.35 7.41
C ARG A 104 -17.34 3.85 8.28
N LEU A 105 -17.66 2.55 8.21
CA LEU A 105 -18.67 1.89 9.04
C LEU A 105 -18.29 1.95 10.52
N LEU A 106 -17.02 1.68 10.87
CA LEU A 106 -16.53 1.81 12.25
C LEU A 106 -16.63 3.25 12.75
N GLY A 107 -16.22 4.23 11.92
CA GLY A 107 -16.34 5.65 12.24
C GLY A 107 -17.79 6.10 12.45
N ALA A 108 -18.70 5.72 11.56
CA ALA A 108 -20.13 6.01 11.66
C ALA A 108 -20.75 5.36 12.91
N MET A 109 -20.36 4.13 13.23
CA MET A 109 -20.82 3.43 14.43
C MET A 109 -20.34 4.14 15.71
N LEU A 110 -19.08 4.59 15.75
CA LEU A 110 -18.54 5.31 16.91
C LEU A 110 -19.24 6.67 17.09
N ASP A 111 -19.44 7.40 15.98
CA ASP A 111 -20.13 8.69 15.99
C ASP A 111 -21.57 8.54 16.48
N ARG A 112 -22.34 7.57 15.95
CA ARG A 112 -23.71 7.27 16.41
C ARG A 112 -23.76 6.95 17.90
N LEU A 113 -22.73 6.29 18.43
CA LEU A 113 -22.62 5.90 19.84
C LEU A 113 -21.82 6.89 20.69
N ARG A 114 -21.54 8.11 20.20
CA ARG A 114 -20.69 9.12 20.87
C ARG A 114 -21.06 9.37 22.33
N HIS A 115 -22.36 9.40 22.63
CA HIS A 115 -22.90 9.64 23.99
C HIS A 115 -22.76 8.44 24.94
N CYS A 116 -22.25 7.31 24.47
CA CYS A 116 -21.92 6.14 25.30
C CYS A 116 -20.45 6.11 25.72
N LEU A 117 -19.61 7.00 25.17
CA LEU A 117 -18.19 7.07 25.49
C LEU A 117 -17.99 7.80 26.82
N THR A 118 -17.15 7.23 27.68
CA THR A 118 -16.74 7.83 28.95
C THR A 118 -15.23 8.06 28.97
N PRO A 119 -14.70 9.04 29.73
CA PRO A 119 -13.28 9.37 29.72
C PRO A 119 -12.35 8.17 29.99
N ASP A 120 -12.73 7.28 30.91
CA ASP A 120 -11.96 6.08 31.27
C ASP A 120 -11.82 5.08 30.11
N MET A 121 -12.73 5.08 29.13
CA MET A 121 -12.62 4.21 27.96
C MET A 121 -11.41 4.56 27.08
N TYR A 122 -10.91 5.79 27.16
CA TYR A 122 -9.72 6.23 26.42
C TYR A 122 -8.40 5.94 27.16
N GLU A 123 -8.45 5.52 28.43
CA GLU A 123 -7.27 5.42 29.31
C GLU A 123 -6.51 4.09 29.19
N THR A 124 -7.09 3.06 28.55
CA THR A 124 -6.49 1.71 28.47
C THR A 124 -6.12 1.21 27.05
N PRO A 125 -5.50 2.00 26.16
CA PRO A 125 -5.02 1.45 24.91
C PRO A 125 -3.77 0.57 25.11
N ILE A 126 -3.67 -0.48 24.31
CA ILE A 126 -2.39 -1.13 24.00
C ILE A 126 -1.42 -0.02 23.55
N GLN A 127 -0.17 -0.02 24.03
CA GLN A 127 0.80 1.09 23.98
C GLN A 127 0.98 1.82 22.63
N HIS A 128 0.60 1.21 21.50
CA HIS A 128 0.77 1.77 20.15
C HIS A 128 -0.47 2.52 19.60
N ASP A 129 -1.67 2.29 20.15
CA ASP A 129 -2.94 2.90 19.67
C ASP A 129 -3.26 4.26 20.32
N SER A 130 -2.49 4.66 21.35
CA SER A 130 -2.71 5.87 22.17
C SER A 130 -2.78 7.18 21.35
N ARG A 131 -2.03 7.27 20.24
CA ARG A 131 -2.00 8.48 19.41
C ARG A 131 -3.34 8.75 18.72
N TYR A 132 -4.04 7.70 18.27
CA TYR A 132 -5.35 7.85 17.62
C TYR A 132 -6.47 8.03 18.64
N MET A 133 -6.34 7.46 19.84
CA MET A 133 -7.30 7.65 20.92
C MET A 133 -7.50 9.13 21.26
N SER A 134 -6.42 9.90 21.40
CA SER A 134 -6.51 11.33 21.72
C SER A 134 -7.22 12.15 20.63
N VAL A 135 -6.98 11.80 19.36
CA VAL A 135 -7.58 12.47 18.20
C VAL A 135 -9.07 12.13 18.10
N MET A 136 -9.42 10.85 18.27
CA MET A 136 -10.82 10.40 18.31
C MET A 136 -11.57 11.05 19.47
N ALA A 137 -10.98 11.07 20.68
CA ALA A 137 -11.60 11.70 21.85
C ALA A 137 -11.90 13.18 21.59
N LYS A 138 -10.96 13.90 20.96
CA LYS A 138 -11.16 15.30 20.58
C LYS A 138 -12.27 15.46 19.53
N SER A 139 -12.24 14.68 18.46
CA SER A 139 -13.24 14.74 17.38
C SER A 139 -14.66 14.49 17.89
N ILE A 140 -14.80 13.50 18.78
CA ILE A 140 -16.06 13.19 19.45
C ILE A 140 -16.51 14.35 20.36
N SER A 141 -15.61 14.91 21.16
CA SER A 141 -15.93 16.07 22.02
C SER A 141 -16.36 17.28 21.20
N ASP A 142 -15.63 17.60 20.12
CA ASP A 142 -15.94 18.71 19.22
C ASP A 142 -17.32 18.53 18.56
N THR A 143 -17.68 17.28 18.24
CA THR A 143 -19.01 16.94 17.69
C THR A 143 -20.11 17.15 18.73
N ILE A 144 -19.95 16.63 19.96
CA ILE A 144 -20.91 16.80 21.06
C ILE A 144 -21.10 18.29 21.41
N ASP A 145 -20.01 19.05 21.45
CA ASP A 145 -20.09 20.49 21.71
C ASP A 145 -20.82 21.24 20.59
N THR A 146 -20.64 20.81 19.34
CA THR A 146 -21.34 21.39 18.18
C THR A 146 -22.84 21.13 18.27
N GLU A 147 -23.28 19.92 18.62
CA GLU A 147 -24.69 19.61 18.87
C GLU A 147 -25.28 20.47 20.00
N THR A 148 -24.50 20.70 21.05
CA THR A 148 -24.92 21.52 22.19
C THR A 148 -25.07 22.99 21.80
N ARG A 149 -24.19 23.50 20.93
CA ARG A 149 -24.23 24.90 20.45
C ARG A 149 -25.27 25.13 19.35
N HIS A 150 -25.56 24.11 18.55
CA HIS A 150 -26.41 24.18 17.36
C HIS A 150 -27.46 23.06 17.39
N PRO A 151 -28.64 23.28 18.02
CA PRO A 151 -29.70 22.27 18.09
C PRO A 151 -30.22 21.80 16.72
N GLU A 152 -30.01 22.59 15.66
CA GLU A 152 -30.30 22.24 14.27
C GLU A 152 -29.28 21.27 13.65
N TYR A 153 -28.08 21.17 14.23
CA TYR A 153 -27.05 20.26 13.76
C TYR A 153 -27.38 18.83 14.19
N ASN A 154 -27.51 17.94 13.20
CA ASN A 154 -27.77 16.53 13.42
C ASN A 154 -26.57 15.71 12.93
N ALA A 155 -25.69 15.33 13.86
CA ALA A 155 -24.49 14.54 13.56
C ALA A 155 -24.86 13.19 12.90
N ASP A 156 -25.91 12.54 13.40
CA ASP A 156 -26.34 11.24 12.89
C ASP A 156 -26.80 11.32 11.42
N SER A 157 -27.56 12.36 11.08
CA SER A 157 -28.00 12.61 9.70
C SER A 157 -26.79 12.83 8.78
N ARG A 158 -25.80 13.59 9.25
CA ARG A 158 -24.55 13.82 8.51
C ARG A 158 -23.78 12.51 8.30
N ALA A 159 -23.63 11.67 9.33
CA ALA A 159 -22.95 10.38 9.21
C ALA A 159 -23.65 9.45 8.21
N ASN A 160 -24.99 9.38 8.24
CA ASN A 160 -25.79 8.61 7.29
C ASN A 160 -25.61 9.11 5.85
N ILE A 161 -25.66 10.44 5.64
CA ILE A 161 -25.42 11.04 4.32
C ILE A 161 -24.02 10.68 3.84
N MET A 162 -23.00 10.75 4.69
CA MET A 162 -21.63 10.39 4.32
C MET A 162 -21.51 8.91 3.91
N MET A 163 -22.15 8.00 4.66
CA MET A 163 -22.17 6.58 4.33
C MET A 163 -22.89 6.30 3.00
N GLU A 164 -24.06 6.90 2.78
CA GLU A 164 -24.82 6.73 1.53
C GLU A 164 -24.13 7.37 0.32
N VAL A 165 -23.49 8.52 0.51
CA VAL A 165 -22.62 9.15 -0.51
C VAL A 165 -21.45 8.22 -0.83
N PHE A 166 -20.84 7.60 0.17
CA PHE A 166 -19.74 6.66 -0.05
C PHE A 166 -20.22 5.38 -0.78
N LYS A 167 -21.32 4.76 -0.35
CA LYS A 167 -21.94 3.59 -1.02
C LYS A 167 -22.27 3.86 -2.47
N ALA A 168 -22.84 5.01 -2.77
CA ALA A 168 -23.18 5.44 -4.13
C ALA A 168 -21.94 5.79 -4.99
N GLY A 169 -20.72 5.48 -4.52
CA GLY A 169 -19.48 5.79 -5.20
C GLY A 169 -19.20 7.29 -5.31
N ARG A 170 -19.90 8.15 -4.56
CA ARG A 170 -19.74 9.61 -4.56
C ARG A 170 -18.70 10.12 -3.55
N GLY A 171 -18.13 9.22 -2.75
CA GLY A 171 -17.10 9.54 -1.76
C GLY A 171 -15.69 9.64 -2.34
N TYR A 172 -14.96 10.70 -1.98
CA TYR A 172 -13.52 10.78 -2.16
C TYR A 172 -12.84 9.81 -1.17
N LYS A 173 -11.75 9.13 -1.58
CA LYS A 173 -10.85 8.50 -0.61
C LYS A 173 -10.06 9.62 0.06
N ASP A 174 -10.66 10.28 1.03
CA ASP A 174 -9.96 11.23 1.89
C ASP A 174 -9.26 10.45 3.01
N ASP A 175 -8.27 9.63 2.62
CA ASP A 175 -7.45 8.78 3.51
C ASP A 175 -6.04 9.35 3.71
N GLY A 176 -5.91 10.67 3.53
CA GLY A 176 -4.62 11.38 3.44
C GLY A 176 -4.48 12.58 4.37
N GLY A 177 -4.82 12.38 5.64
CA GLY A 177 -4.49 13.33 6.71
C GLY A 177 -3.01 13.73 6.71
N ASP A 178 -2.70 14.86 7.37
CA ASP A 178 -1.32 15.27 7.60
C ASP A 178 -0.64 14.28 8.55
N LEU A 179 0.15 13.34 8.05
CA LEU A 179 0.64 12.21 8.86
C LEU A 179 1.64 12.58 9.97
N THR A 180 2.07 13.84 10.04
CA THR A 180 2.74 14.38 11.24
C THR A 180 1.77 14.51 12.42
N ARG A 181 0.46 14.45 12.16
CA ARG A 181 -0.64 14.56 13.11
C ARG A 181 -1.68 13.49 12.80
N PRO A 182 -1.81 12.43 13.63
CA PRO A 182 -2.88 11.46 13.42
C PRO A 182 -4.23 12.17 13.24
N SER A 183 -5.01 11.68 12.28
CA SER A 183 -6.38 12.11 12.01
C SER A 183 -7.32 10.94 12.26
N ASP A 184 -8.54 11.28 12.68
CA ASP A 184 -9.69 10.38 12.73
C ASP A 184 -10.16 9.89 11.34
N LEU A 185 -9.65 10.49 10.26
CA LEU A 185 -9.87 10.09 8.87
C LEU A 185 -8.80 9.11 8.33
N ASP A 186 -7.70 8.89 9.06
CA ASP A 186 -6.62 8.03 8.59
C ASP A 186 -7.10 6.57 8.56
N ASN A 187 -7.25 5.97 7.38
CA ASN A 187 -7.62 4.57 7.24
C ASN A 187 -6.38 3.68 7.32
N ASN A 188 -5.99 3.27 8.54
CA ASN A 188 -4.83 2.40 8.76
C ASN A 188 -5.09 1.38 9.87
N ILE A 189 -4.08 0.59 10.18
CA ILE A 189 -4.20 -0.52 11.14
C ILE A 189 -4.40 0.03 12.55
N SER A 190 -3.56 0.97 13.00
CA SER A 190 -3.70 1.56 14.34
C SER A 190 -5.05 2.26 14.54
N SER A 191 -5.54 3.01 13.54
CA SER A 191 -6.84 3.70 13.65
C SER A 191 -8.00 2.71 13.67
N ASN A 192 -8.01 1.68 12.81
CA ASN A 192 -9.05 0.64 12.83
C ASN A 192 -9.07 -0.12 14.16
N ARG A 193 -7.91 -0.42 14.74
CA ARG A 193 -7.81 -1.04 16.06
C ARG A 193 -8.34 -0.12 17.16
N ALA A 194 -8.03 1.17 17.11
CA ALA A 194 -8.56 2.15 18.06
C ALA A 194 -10.09 2.25 17.99
N TYR A 195 -10.67 2.36 16.80
CA TYR A 195 -12.13 2.33 16.60
C TYR A 195 -12.73 1.02 17.13
N THR A 196 -12.15 -0.12 16.75
CA THR A 196 -12.63 -1.45 17.17
C THR A 196 -12.61 -1.60 18.68
N TYR A 197 -11.53 -1.16 19.34
CA TYR A 197 -11.40 -1.20 20.80
C TYR A 197 -12.50 -0.37 21.48
N LEU A 198 -12.70 0.89 21.06
CA LEU A 198 -13.73 1.76 21.66
C LEU A 198 -15.13 1.16 21.46
N LEU A 199 -15.43 0.65 20.27
CA LEU A 199 -16.69 -0.01 19.97
C LEU A 199 -16.90 -1.28 20.79
N GLN A 200 -15.85 -2.07 21.04
CA GLN A 200 -15.93 -3.23 21.94
C GLN A 200 -16.23 -2.81 23.38
N GLN A 201 -15.64 -1.73 23.87
CA GLN A 201 -15.97 -1.18 25.20
C GLN A 201 -17.43 -0.76 25.28
N ILE A 202 -17.96 -0.10 24.24
CA ILE A 202 -19.38 0.28 24.18
C ILE A 202 -20.27 -0.97 24.13
N ALA A 203 -19.95 -1.95 23.29
CA ALA A 203 -20.71 -3.19 23.15
C ALA A 203 -20.83 -3.94 24.49
N ASN A 204 -19.76 -3.94 25.29
CA ASN A 204 -19.73 -4.58 26.61
C ASN A 204 -20.55 -3.82 27.66
N ARG A 205 -20.49 -2.47 27.66
CA ARG A 205 -21.18 -1.63 28.66
C ARG A 205 -22.64 -1.35 28.33
N ASN A 206 -22.97 -1.24 27.04
CA ASN A 206 -24.27 -0.80 26.52
C ASN A 206 -24.71 -1.70 25.34
N PRO A 207 -24.95 -3.01 25.56
CA PRO A 207 -25.23 -3.95 24.46
C PRO A 207 -26.50 -3.62 23.67
N GLU A 208 -27.55 -3.11 24.31
CA GLU A 208 -28.79 -2.74 23.62
C GLU A 208 -28.60 -1.52 22.72
N LYS A 209 -27.93 -0.46 23.20
CA LYS A 209 -27.61 0.71 22.37
C LYS A 209 -26.69 0.34 21.21
N PHE A 210 -25.74 -0.58 21.44
CA PHE A 210 -24.89 -1.10 20.37
C PHE A 210 -25.73 -1.81 19.31
N ARG A 211 -26.67 -2.67 19.71
CA ARG A 211 -27.58 -3.37 18.80
C ARG A 211 -28.49 -2.41 18.01
N GLU A 212 -28.98 -1.35 18.65
CA GLU A 212 -29.72 -0.27 17.99
C GLU A 212 -28.84 0.44 16.96
N GLY A 213 -27.61 0.79 17.33
CA GLY A 213 -26.63 1.38 16.41
C GLY A 213 -26.34 0.50 15.19
N ILE A 214 -26.26 -0.83 15.34
CA ILE A 214 -26.12 -1.76 14.20
C ILE A 214 -27.30 -1.62 13.24
N GLU A 215 -28.54 -1.59 13.74
CA GLU A 215 -29.74 -1.46 12.90
C GLU A 215 -29.77 -0.09 12.20
N ASP A 216 -29.16 0.95 12.77
CA ASP A 216 -29.06 2.26 12.14
C ASP A 216 -28.07 2.28 10.98
N VAL A 217 -26.87 1.71 11.17
CA VAL A 217 -25.80 1.73 10.15
C VAL A 217 -25.94 0.61 9.11
N LEU A 218 -26.58 -0.51 9.48
CA LEU A 218 -26.88 -1.67 8.63
C LEU A 218 -28.33 -2.14 8.87
N PRO A 219 -29.33 -1.43 8.32
CA PRO A 219 -30.74 -1.75 8.52
C PRO A 219 -31.08 -3.20 8.15
N GLY A 220 -31.84 -3.87 9.01
CA GLY A 220 -32.27 -5.25 8.85
C GLY A 220 -31.18 -6.32 9.01
N TRP A 221 -29.90 -5.95 9.09
CA TRP A 221 -28.79 -6.90 9.17
C TRP A 221 -28.82 -7.70 10.47
N ALA A 222 -29.00 -7.03 11.61
CA ALA A 222 -29.00 -7.66 12.93
C ALA A 222 -30.07 -8.76 13.07
N LYS A 223 -31.21 -8.62 12.41
CA LYS A 223 -32.32 -9.61 12.42
C LYS A 223 -31.95 -10.93 11.76
N THR A 224 -30.93 -10.92 10.88
CA THR A 224 -30.47 -12.12 10.17
C THR A 224 -29.38 -12.88 10.93
N LYS A 225 -28.89 -12.35 12.07
CA LYS A 225 -27.73 -12.87 12.79
C LYS A 225 -28.10 -13.54 14.11
N SER A 226 -27.42 -14.64 14.41
CA SER A 226 -27.52 -15.30 15.71
C SER A 226 -26.73 -14.56 16.79
N SER A 227 -25.65 -13.85 16.43
CA SER A 227 -24.86 -13.03 17.35
C SER A 227 -24.46 -11.70 16.70
N PRO A 228 -25.39 -10.74 16.55
CA PRO A 228 -25.15 -9.49 15.81
C PRO A 228 -23.90 -8.73 16.27
N THR A 229 -23.67 -8.64 17.59
CA THR A 229 -22.50 -7.96 18.15
C THR A 229 -21.18 -8.62 17.77
N SER A 230 -21.08 -9.96 17.92
CA SER A 230 -19.84 -10.67 17.55
C SER A 230 -19.61 -10.69 16.05
N ASP A 231 -20.69 -10.78 15.28
CA ASP A 231 -20.63 -10.84 13.82
C ASP A 231 -20.26 -9.48 13.22
N PHE A 232 -20.61 -8.37 13.87
CA PHE A 232 -20.26 -7.02 13.41
C PHE A 232 -18.74 -6.83 13.34
N PHE A 233 -18.00 -7.29 14.36
CA PHE A 233 -16.54 -7.21 14.38
C PHE A 233 -15.84 -8.18 13.42
N LYS A 234 -16.59 -9.03 12.70
CA LYS A 234 -16.06 -9.90 11.63
C LYS A 234 -16.31 -9.31 10.25
N LEU A 235 -16.97 -8.15 10.14
CA LEU A 235 -17.18 -7.46 8.88
C LEU A 235 -15.85 -6.87 8.40
N GLY A 236 -15.48 -7.12 7.15
CA GLY A 236 -14.22 -6.64 6.56
C GLY A 236 -13.13 -7.71 6.44
N PHE A 237 -11.95 -7.28 6.04
CA PHE A 237 -10.79 -8.15 5.83
C PHE A 237 -9.54 -7.49 6.42
N ASP A 238 -8.51 -8.30 6.71
CA ASP A 238 -7.16 -7.77 6.85
C ASP A 238 -6.77 -7.00 5.59
N PHE A 239 -6.06 -5.89 5.74
CA PHE A 239 -5.61 -5.04 4.62
C PHE A 239 -4.85 -5.82 3.54
N TRP A 240 -3.95 -6.71 3.94
CA TRP A 240 -3.15 -7.56 3.04
C TRP A 240 -3.84 -8.86 2.60
N ALA A 241 -5.14 -9.03 2.86
CA ALA A 241 -5.84 -10.25 2.50
C ALA A 241 -5.94 -10.44 0.98
N ILE A 242 -5.91 -11.69 0.53
CA ILE A 242 -6.28 -12.08 -0.84
C ILE A 242 -7.42 -13.09 -0.73
N PRO A 243 -8.68 -12.61 -0.56
CA PRO A 243 -9.81 -13.49 -0.31
C PRO A 243 -10.12 -14.39 -1.52
N SER A 244 -10.80 -15.51 -1.24
CA SER A 244 -11.41 -16.31 -2.31
C SER A 244 -12.59 -15.55 -2.93
N MET A 245 -13.02 -15.96 -4.12
CA MET A 245 -14.20 -15.36 -4.76
C MET A 245 -15.47 -15.55 -3.92
N ARG A 246 -15.54 -16.65 -3.16
CA ARG A 246 -16.65 -16.91 -2.25
C ARG A 246 -16.64 -15.92 -1.08
N ASP A 247 -15.50 -15.79 -0.40
CA ASP A 247 -15.39 -14.94 0.80
C ASP A 247 -15.74 -13.47 0.48
N ILE A 248 -15.24 -12.95 -0.64
CA ILE A 248 -15.51 -11.56 -1.04
C ILE A 248 -16.99 -11.35 -1.43
N THR A 249 -17.61 -12.33 -2.08
CA THR A 249 -19.02 -12.26 -2.48
C THR A 249 -19.94 -12.36 -1.27
N ASP A 250 -19.62 -13.25 -0.34
CA ASP A 250 -20.35 -13.40 0.91
C ASP A 250 -20.23 -12.12 1.74
N MET A 251 -19.02 -11.54 1.86
CA MET A 251 -18.82 -10.25 2.53
C MET A 251 -19.56 -9.08 1.86
N ALA A 252 -19.57 -9.01 0.52
CA ALA A 252 -20.32 -7.99 -0.20
C ALA A 252 -21.83 -8.06 0.12
N LYS A 253 -22.39 -9.26 0.24
CA LYS A 253 -23.79 -9.47 0.65
C LYS A 253 -24.02 -9.09 2.12
N GLU A 254 -23.12 -9.49 3.01
CA GLU A 254 -23.18 -9.12 4.43
C GLU A 254 -23.22 -7.60 4.63
N LEU A 255 -22.43 -6.87 3.84
CA LEU A 255 -22.38 -5.41 3.86
C LEU A 255 -23.46 -4.72 3.01
N GLN A 256 -24.37 -5.50 2.39
CA GLN A 256 -25.45 -5.01 1.53
C GLN A 256 -24.95 -4.21 0.30
N LEU A 257 -23.80 -4.59 -0.25
CA LEU A 257 -23.10 -3.93 -1.36
C LEU A 257 -23.37 -4.60 -2.72
N GLY A 258 -24.59 -5.09 -2.94
CA GLY A 258 -24.95 -5.80 -4.17
C GLY A 258 -24.83 -4.95 -5.44
N GLU A 259 -25.31 -3.71 -5.39
CA GLU A 259 -25.22 -2.77 -6.52
C GLU A 259 -23.77 -2.46 -6.88
N THR A 260 -22.94 -2.08 -5.88
CA THR A 260 -21.50 -1.88 -6.06
C THR A 260 -20.84 -3.10 -6.70
N TRP A 261 -21.15 -4.30 -6.21
CA TRP A 261 -20.60 -5.54 -6.76
C TRP A 261 -20.96 -5.76 -8.24
N ASP A 262 -22.20 -5.49 -8.64
CA ASP A 262 -22.66 -5.68 -10.01
C ASP A 262 -22.02 -4.64 -10.96
N GLU A 263 -21.81 -3.42 -10.47
CA GLU A 263 -21.21 -2.35 -11.25
C GLU A 263 -19.74 -2.56 -11.61
N LEU A 264 -19.01 -3.31 -10.78
CA LEU A 264 -17.57 -3.52 -10.98
C LEU A 264 -17.23 -4.17 -12.33
N ASP A 265 -18.10 -4.96 -12.93
CA ASP A 265 -17.83 -5.64 -14.23
C ASP A 265 -18.05 -4.75 -15.45
N LEU A 266 -18.69 -3.60 -15.28
CA LEU A 266 -19.04 -2.73 -16.39
C LEU A 266 -17.79 -2.02 -16.93
N TRP A 267 -17.73 -1.93 -18.26
CA TRP A 267 -16.78 -1.10 -18.97
C TRP A 267 -17.27 0.34 -18.98
N ARG A 268 -16.35 1.28 -18.83
CA ARG A 268 -16.73 2.67 -18.63
C ARG A 268 -16.27 3.54 -19.77
N TYR A 269 -17.10 4.47 -20.20
CA TYR A 269 -16.80 5.35 -21.35
C TYR A 269 -17.19 6.79 -21.06
N SER A 270 -16.53 7.74 -21.72
CA SER A 270 -16.91 9.16 -21.62
C SER A 270 -18.19 9.44 -22.42
N GLU A 271 -19.20 10.01 -21.76
CA GLU A 271 -20.36 10.59 -22.46
C GLU A 271 -20.05 11.94 -23.08
N TYR A 272 -19.09 12.67 -22.51
CA TYR A 272 -18.68 13.97 -22.95
C TYR A 272 -17.72 13.82 -24.13
N LEU A 273 -18.29 13.95 -25.34
CA LEU A 273 -17.53 14.07 -26.58
C LEU A 273 -17.57 15.51 -27.06
N LYS A 274 -16.44 15.98 -27.62
CA LYS A 274 -16.41 17.24 -28.36
C LYS A 274 -17.22 17.12 -29.65
N GLU A 275 -17.93 18.18 -30.01
CA GLU A 275 -18.59 18.31 -31.31
C GLU A 275 -17.56 18.12 -32.44
N GLY A 276 -17.80 17.15 -33.33
CA GLY A 276 -16.90 16.80 -34.43
C GLY A 276 -15.78 15.80 -34.11
N TYR A 277 -15.74 15.18 -32.92
CA TYR A 277 -14.83 14.05 -32.66
C TYR A 277 -15.14 12.87 -33.60
N THR A 278 -14.15 12.47 -34.40
CA THR A 278 -14.25 11.36 -35.37
C THR A 278 -13.32 10.18 -35.04
N GLY A 279 -12.61 10.25 -33.92
CA GLY A 279 -11.70 9.20 -33.49
C GLY A 279 -12.43 7.96 -32.97
N THR A 280 -11.69 6.87 -32.78
CA THR A 280 -12.21 5.65 -32.17
C THR A 280 -12.56 5.93 -30.71
N ARG A 281 -13.81 5.65 -30.33
CA ARG A 281 -14.25 5.68 -28.93
C ARG A 281 -13.80 4.41 -28.22
N TYR A 282 -13.33 4.55 -26.99
CA TYR A 282 -12.89 3.46 -26.16
C TYR A 282 -13.79 3.28 -24.94
N CYS A 283 -13.71 2.10 -24.36
CA CYS A 283 -14.17 1.84 -23.01
C CYS A 283 -12.99 1.33 -22.18
N TYR A 284 -13.05 1.66 -20.90
CA TYR A 284 -11.97 1.51 -19.95
C TYR A 284 -12.45 0.66 -18.78
N GLN A 285 -11.56 -0.20 -18.30
CA GLN A 285 -11.77 -0.92 -17.06
C GLN A 285 -10.50 -0.81 -16.22
N ARG A 286 -10.64 -0.38 -14.97
CA ARG A 286 -9.49 -0.22 -14.07
C ARG A 286 -8.88 -1.58 -13.73
N LYS A 287 -7.56 -1.64 -13.78
CA LYS A 287 -6.78 -2.76 -13.25
C LYS A 287 -6.55 -2.55 -11.77
N HIS A 288 -6.90 -3.56 -10.99
CA HIS A 288 -6.67 -3.60 -9.55
C HIS A 288 -5.60 -4.66 -9.26
N PHE A 289 -4.50 -4.23 -8.64
CA PHE A 289 -3.36 -5.09 -8.34
C PHE A 289 -3.40 -5.53 -6.88
N PHE A 290 -2.94 -6.75 -6.60
CA PHE A 290 -2.54 -7.13 -5.25
C PHE A 290 -1.07 -6.80 -5.02
N SER A 291 -0.76 -6.38 -3.81
CA SER A 291 0.59 -5.96 -3.43
C SER A 291 1.55 -7.16 -3.36
N ALA A 292 2.84 -6.90 -3.56
CA ALA A 292 3.89 -7.90 -3.42
C ALA A 292 3.91 -8.49 -1.99
N ALA A 293 3.72 -7.66 -0.97
CA ALA A 293 3.62 -8.09 0.42
C ALA A 293 2.43 -9.03 0.66
N ALA A 294 1.25 -8.73 0.11
CA ALA A 294 0.06 -9.59 0.25
C ALA A 294 0.28 -10.97 -0.38
N LEU A 295 0.93 -11.02 -1.55
CA LEU A 295 1.31 -12.28 -2.22
C LEU A 295 2.33 -13.08 -1.41
N ALA A 296 3.34 -12.40 -0.85
CA ALA A 296 4.34 -13.03 0.01
C ALA A 296 3.70 -13.63 1.27
N ILE A 297 2.80 -12.90 1.93
CA ILE A 297 2.05 -13.39 3.11
C ILE A 297 1.23 -14.63 2.73
N ARG A 298 0.50 -14.59 1.60
CA ARG A 298 -0.29 -15.73 1.13
C ARG A 298 0.59 -16.94 0.85
N PHE A 299 1.73 -16.73 0.20
CA PHE A 299 2.70 -17.78 -0.09
C PHE A 299 3.25 -18.40 1.21
N LEU A 300 3.74 -17.59 2.15
CA LEU A 300 4.28 -18.06 3.43
C LEU A 300 3.23 -18.82 4.26
N LYS A 301 1.97 -18.36 4.27
CA LYS A 301 0.85 -19.07 4.93
C LYS A 301 0.60 -20.48 4.33
N SER A 302 0.90 -20.69 3.05
CA SER A 302 0.75 -21.99 2.39
C SER A 302 1.89 -22.98 2.69
N MET A 303 3.00 -22.52 3.27
CA MET A 303 4.18 -23.34 3.56
C MET A 303 4.13 -23.96 4.95
N SER A 304 4.88 -25.05 5.16
CA SER A 304 5.13 -25.54 6.51
C SER A 304 6.07 -24.62 7.28
N GLN A 305 5.99 -24.64 8.61
CA GLN A 305 6.90 -23.89 9.47
C GLN A 305 8.37 -24.22 9.18
N THR A 306 8.70 -25.49 8.99
CA THR A 306 10.06 -25.92 8.66
C THR A 306 10.57 -25.25 7.38
N GLN A 307 9.74 -25.13 6.34
CA GLN A 307 10.15 -24.47 5.10
C GLN A 307 10.31 -22.96 5.28
N ARG A 308 9.43 -22.31 6.05
CA ARG A 308 9.54 -20.86 6.32
C ARG A 308 10.83 -20.49 7.04
N LEU A 309 11.30 -21.34 7.96
CA LEU A 309 12.56 -21.14 8.67
C LEU A 309 13.80 -21.22 7.76
N LEU A 310 13.67 -21.80 6.56
CA LEU A 310 14.76 -21.90 5.58
C LEU A 310 14.86 -20.65 4.69
N ILE A 311 13.80 -19.85 4.58
CA ILE A 311 13.79 -18.65 3.76
C ILE A 311 14.54 -17.55 4.51
N THR A 312 15.66 -17.09 3.94
CA THR A 312 16.52 -16.09 4.57
C THR A 312 16.32 -14.69 4.00
N LYS A 313 15.90 -14.56 2.74
CA LYS A 313 15.70 -13.26 2.09
C LYS A 313 14.45 -13.21 1.20
N LEU A 314 13.68 -12.15 1.35
CA LEU A 314 12.57 -11.77 0.47
C LEU A 314 12.83 -10.41 -0.16
N ILE A 315 12.47 -10.27 -1.43
CA ILE A 315 12.36 -8.99 -2.11
C ILE A 315 10.89 -8.75 -2.46
N LEU A 316 10.35 -7.62 -2.05
CA LEU A 316 8.97 -7.20 -2.34
C LEU A 316 9.04 -5.98 -3.26
N ASN A 317 8.71 -6.16 -4.54
CA ASN A 317 8.65 -5.08 -5.51
C ASN A 317 7.21 -4.57 -5.63
N GLU A 318 6.89 -3.50 -4.92
CA GLU A 318 5.63 -2.77 -5.08
C GLU A 318 5.74 -1.81 -6.28
N ASP A 319 5.79 -2.40 -7.48
CA ASP A 319 6.03 -1.72 -8.76
C ASP A 319 4.76 -1.16 -9.43
N ARG A 320 3.58 -1.40 -8.86
CA ARG A 320 2.29 -0.78 -9.22
C ARG A 320 1.49 -0.49 -7.96
N MET A 321 0.56 0.46 -8.05
CA MET A 321 -0.42 0.70 -6.98
C MET A 321 -1.28 -0.56 -6.74
N ALA A 322 -1.34 -0.99 -5.49
CA ALA A 322 -2.12 -2.14 -5.06
C ALA A 322 -3.32 -1.73 -4.20
N VAL A 323 -4.30 -2.62 -4.12
CA VAL A 323 -5.52 -2.45 -3.30
C VAL A 323 -5.25 -2.67 -1.81
N GLY A 324 -6.13 -2.12 -0.97
CA GLY A 324 -6.15 -2.43 0.47
C GLY A 324 -5.09 -1.69 1.29
N ASN A 325 -4.73 -0.46 0.93
CA ASN A 325 -3.75 0.37 1.66
C ASN A 325 -2.38 -0.32 1.81
N PRO A 326 -1.69 -0.60 0.68
CA PRO A 326 -0.46 -1.40 0.63
C PRO A 326 0.70 -0.89 1.49
N GLU A 327 0.72 0.40 1.83
CA GLU A 327 1.67 1.03 2.74
C GLU A 327 1.75 0.33 4.11
N CYS A 328 0.65 -0.28 4.57
CA CYS A 328 0.61 -0.98 5.86
C CYS A 328 0.83 -2.50 5.74
N HIS A 329 0.92 -3.07 4.52
CA HIS A 329 0.94 -4.53 4.32
C HIS A 329 2.15 -5.22 4.95
N ILE A 330 3.26 -4.50 5.11
CA ILE A 330 4.46 -5.03 5.77
C ILE A 330 4.20 -5.45 7.22
N ILE A 331 3.20 -4.87 7.90
CA ILE A 331 2.78 -5.28 9.25
C ILE A 331 2.33 -6.75 9.26
N GLY A 332 1.71 -7.22 8.17
CA GLY A 332 1.31 -8.63 8.01
C GLY A 332 2.49 -9.61 7.93
N LEU A 333 3.72 -9.12 7.70
CA LEU A 333 4.94 -9.94 7.68
C LEU A 333 5.63 -10.06 9.03
N ILE A 334 5.24 -9.25 10.03
CA ILE A 334 5.84 -9.26 11.38
C ILE A 334 5.84 -10.67 12.01
N PRO A 335 4.75 -11.46 11.97
CA PRO A 335 4.76 -12.82 12.54
C PRO A 335 5.86 -13.72 11.97
N PHE A 336 6.18 -13.58 10.67
CA PHE A 336 7.20 -14.40 10.01
C PHE A 336 8.62 -13.94 10.36
N THR A 337 8.83 -12.64 10.56
CA THR A 337 10.13 -12.14 11.07
C THR A 337 10.38 -12.52 12.53
N LYS A 338 9.30 -12.68 13.33
CA LYS A 338 9.39 -13.18 14.71
C LYS A 338 9.64 -14.69 14.74
N GLU A 339 9.00 -15.45 13.84
CA GLU A 339 9.20 -16.89 13.68
C GLU A 339 10.62 -17.22 13.19
N ASN A 340 11.12 -16.45 12.21
CA ASN A 340 12.44 -16.60 11.64
C ASN A 340 13.27 -15.31 11.79
N PRO A 341 14.08 -15.17 12.85
CA PRO A 341 14.93 -13.99 13.05
C PRO A 341 16.01 -13.79 11.96
N LYS A 342 16.27 -14.81 11.13
CA LYS A 342 17.20 -14.71 9.99
C LYS A 342 16.53 -14.18 8.73
N LEU A 343 15.20 -14.07 8.70
CA LEU A 343 14.46 -13.54 7.57
C LEU A 343 14.76 -12.06 7.41
N PHE A 344 15.29 -11.68 6.27
CA PHE A 344 15.46 -10.30 5.84
C PHE A 344 14.49 -9.95 4.72
N ILE A 345 13.83 -8.81 4.83
CA ILE A 345 12.85 -8.31 3.86
C ILE A 345 13.38 -7.01 3.26
N GLU A 346 13.55 -7.02 1.94
CA GLU A 346 13.86 -5.85 1.14
C GLU A 346 12.59 -5.39 0.42
N HIS A 347 12.05 -4.25 0.81
CA HIS A 347 10.79 -3.72 0.31
C HIS A 347 11.05 -2.52 -0.60
N ARG A 348 10.81 -2.68 -1.89
CA ARG A 348 11.03 -1.67 -2.92
C ARG A 348 9.69 -1.12 -3.37
N VAL A 349 9.51 0.20 -3.33
CA VAL A 349 8.28 0.87 -3.77
C VAL A 349 8.61 1.84 -4.88
N ASN A 350 8.01 1.62 -6.06
CA ASN A 350 8.31 2.43 -7.23
C ASN A 350 7.74 3.85 -7.11
N LEU A 351 8.58 4.85 -7.30
CA LEU A 351 8.23 6.26 -7.15
C LEU A 351 7.14 6.66 -8.16
N TRP A 352 7.28 6.25 -9.43
CA TRP A 352 6.45 6.73 -10.53
C TRP A 352 5.13 5.95 -10.65
N ARG A 353 5.21 4.63 -10.68
CA ARG A 353 4.08 3.72 -10.92
C ARG A 353 3.29 3.38 -9.66
N ASN A 354 3.78 3.78 -8.49
CA ASN A 354 3.09 3.56 -7.23
C ASN A 354 2.81 4.88 -6.52
N ILE A 355 3.84 5.57 -6.04
CA ILE A 355 3.68 6.70 -5.09
C ILE A 355 3.09 7.94 -5.78
N ILE A 356 3.75 8.47 -6.81
CA ILE A 356 3.30 9.68 -7.50
C ILE A 356 1.95 9.42 -8.17
N LEU A 357 1.74 8.24 -8.75
CA LEU A 357 0.47 7.94 -9.42
C LEU A 357 -0.70 7.89 -8.44
N ARG A 358 -0.47 7.46 -7.20
CA ARG A 358 -1.50 7.47 -6.15
C ARG A 358 -1.90 8.89 -5.76
N SER A 359 -0.95 9.83 -5.81
CA SER A 359 -1.22 11.23 -5.55
C SER A 359 -2.08 11.92 -6.61
N ASP A 360 -2.17 11.28 -7.79
CA ASP A 360 -2.87 11.76 -8.98
C ASP A 360 -4.14 10.93 -9.26
N ASP A 361 -4.75 10.32 -8.23
CA ASP A 361 -5.93 9.46 -8.39
C ASP A 361 -7.07 10.20 -9.11
N THR A 362 -7.23 11.52 -8.89
CA THR A 362 -8.22 12.34 -9.61
C THR A 362 -8.00 12.34 -11.12
N SER A 363 -6.78 12.62 -11.60
CA SER A 363 -6.44 12.60 -13.03
C SER A 363 -6.53 11.18 -13.60
N LEU A 364 -6.12 10.18 -12.82
CA LEU A 364 -6.23 8.78 -13.23
C LEU A 364 -7.70 8.39 -13.47
N ARG A 365 -8.61 8.82 -12.59
CA ARG A 365 -10.06 8.61 -12.76
C ARG A 365 -10.60 9.36 -13.98
N SER A 366 -10.13 10.56 -14.26
CA SER A 366 -10.60 11.36 -15.40
C SER A 366 -9.89 11.02 -16.72
N LEU A 367 -8.83 10.20 -16.71
CA LEU A 367 -8.08 9.79 -17.91
C LEU A 367 -8.98 9.31 -19.07
N PRO A 368 -10.00 8.46 -18.88
CA PRO A 368 -10.91 8.10 -19.96
C PRO A 368 -11.66 9.28 -20.59
N ALA A 369 -12.02 10.27 -19.78
CA ALA A 369 -12.72 11.46 -20.25
C ALA A 369 -11.76 12.40 -21.01
N HIS A 370 -10.53 12.56 -20.53
CA HIS A 370 -9.54 13.45 -21.17
C HIS A 370 -8.85 12.82 -22.38
N SER A 371 -8.59 11.50 -22.37
CA SER A 371 -7.87 10.84 -23.47
C SER A 371 -8.64 10.81 -24.80
N GLU A 372 -9.96 10.96 -24.76
CA GLU A 372 -10.82 11.13 -25.93
C GLU A 372 -11.17 12.61 -26.21
N SER A 373 -10.72 13.52 -25.35
CA SER A 373 -10.95 14.96 -25.46
C SER A 373 -9.77 15.66 -26.16
N ILE A 374 -10.08 16.66 -27.00
CA ILE A 374 -9.11 17.58 -27.61
C ILE A 374 -9.14 18.94 -26.88
N ILE A 375 -9.71 19.01 -25.68
CA ILE A 375 -9.80 20.24 -24.89
C ILE A 375 -8.55 20.31 -24.02
N GLU A 376 -7.80 21.41 -24.18
CA GLU A 376 -6.75 21.76 -23.23
C GLU A 376 -7.43 21.99 -21.86
N PRO A 377 -6.95 21.34 -20.78
CA PRO A 377 -7.48 21.57 -19.44
C PRO A 377 -7.50 23.07 -19.13
N SER A 378 -8.48 23.53 -18.35
CA SER A 378 -8.45 24.92 -17.89
C SER A 378 -7.15 25.20 -17.13
N GLU A 379 -6.76 26.48 -17.03
CA GLU A 379 -5.55 26.86 -16.27
C GLU A 379 -5.58 26.35 -14.83
N ASP A 380 -6.77 26.13 -14.25
CA ASP A 380 -6.97 25.58 -12.90
C ASP A 380 -6.85 24.04 -12.82
N GLU A 381 -7.14 23.32 -13.91
CA GLU A 381 -7.10 21.85 -13.95
C GLU A 381 -5.67 21.31 -14.13
N LEU A 382 -5.42 20.07 -13.67
CA LEU A 382 -4.14 19.41 -13.94
C LEU A 382 -4.01 19.09 -15.43
N GLY A 383 -2.89 19.49 -16.02
CA GLY A 383 -2.47 19.00 -17.32
C GLY A 383 -2.22 17.49 -17.32
N PRO A 384 -2.25 16.83 -18.50
CA PRO A 384 -2.05 15.37 -18.65
C PRO A 384 -0.64 14.88 -18.24
N HIS A 385 0.28 15.80 -17.92
CA HIS A 385 1.66 15.54 -17.54
C HIS A 385 2.01 16.20 -16.20
N GLN A 386 1.01 16.57 -15.40
CA GLN A 386 1.18 17.29 -14.15
C GLN A 386 0.57 16.53 -12.97
N VAL A 387 1.14 16.74 -11.79
CA VAL A 387 0.58 16.32 -10.51
C VAL A 387 0.64 17.48 -9.52
N TYR A 388 -0.23 17.49 -8.52
CA TYR A 388 -0.12 18.46 -7.43
C TYR A 388 1.06 18.11 -6.52
N HIS A 389 1.98 19.06 -6.32
CA HIS A 389 3.14 18.91 -5.43
C HIS A 389 2.73 18.39 -4.05
N LYS A 390 1.75 19.07 -3.44
CA LYS A 390 1.26 18.75 -2.09
C LYS A 390 0.80 17.30 -1.98
N SER A 391 0.01 16.81 -2.94
CA SER A 391 -0.49 15.44 -2.94
C SER A 391 0.67 14.44 -3.07
N ALA A 392 1.60 14.67 -3.99
CA ALA A 392 2.74 13.78 -4.20
C ALA A 392 3.66 13.71 -2.97
N SER A 393 3.95 14.86 -2.35
CA SER A 393 4.71 14.92 -1.09
C SER A 393 4.01 14.18 0.05
N GLN A 394 2.67 14.30 0.15
CA GLN A 394 1.88 13.58 1.16
C GLN A 394 1.96 12.06 0.98
N GLU A 395 1.91 11.54 -0.25
CA GLU A 395 2.06 10.11 -0.52
C GLU A 395 3.45 9.59 -0.12
N ILE A 396 4.53 10.32 -0.39
CA ILE A 396 5.88 9.92 0.06
C ILE A 396 5.94 9.87 1.58
N CYS A 397 5.45 10.92 2.26
CA CYS A 397 5.36 10.94 3.71
C CYS A 397 4.51 9.79 4.27
N ARG A 398 3.49 9.33 3.53
CA ARG A 398 2.67 8.17 3.92
C ARG A 398 3.47 6.90 4.05
N PHE A 399 4.28 6.56 3.06
CA PHE A 399 5.15 5.39 3.15
C PHE A 399 6.19 5.49 4.28
N ILE A 400 6.73 6.68 4.55
CA ILE A 400 7.66 6.90 5.66
C ILE A 400 6.98 6.65 7.02
N MET A 401 5.79 7.23 7.22
CA MET A 401 5.07 7.13 8.49
C MET A 401 4.53 5.73 8.75
N HIS A 402 4.09 4.99 7.72
CA HIS A 402 3.72 3.59 7.87
C HIS A 402 4.94 2.68 8.12
N THR A 403 6.11 3.04 7.61
CA THR A 403 7.34 2.35 7.99
C THR A 403 7.62 2.53 9.49
N LEU A 404 7.48 3.75 10.01
CA LEU A 404 7.60 4.01 11.45
C LEU A 404 6.53 3.27 12.28
N GLU A 405 5.28 3.24 11.82
CA GLU A 405 4.20 2.45 12.43
C GLU A 405 4.57 0.96 12.50
N SER A 406 5.09 0.41 11.41
CA SER A 406 5.49 -1.00 11.33
C SER A 406 6.58 -1.35 12.36
N LEU A 407 7.54 -0.46 12.59
CA LEU A 407 8.55 -0.64 13.63
C LEU A 407 7.93 -0.61 15.04
N ARG A 408 6.98 0.30 15.28
CA ARG A 408 6.23 0.36 16.55
C ARG A 408 5.40 -0.91 16.78
N GLU A 409 4.85 -1.49 15.71
CA GLU A 409 4.13 -2.78 15.74
C GLU A 409 5.05 -4.00 15.96
N GLY A 410 6.35 -3.78 16.05
CA GLY A 410 7.34 -4.80 16.40
C GLY A 410 7.98 -5.49 15.19
N LEU A 411 8.00 -4.83 14.03
CA LEU A 411 8.89 -5.20 12.93
C LEU A 411 10.35 -5.01 13.39
N PRO A 412 11.19 -6.05 13.42
CA PRO A 412 12.58 -5.89 13.84
C PRO A 412 13.32 -4.99 12.86
N PRO A 413 13.92 -3.86 13.30
CA PRO A 413 14.63 -2.95 12.41
C PRO A 413 15.64 -3.68 11.53
N ASN A 414 16.38 -4.62 12.11
CA ASN A 414 17.47 -5.35 11.45
C ASN A 414 17.02 -6.41 10.44
N SER A 415 15.72 -6.69 10.36
CA SER A 415 15.14 -7.66 9.42
C SER A 415 14.47 -6.99 8.22
N TYR A 416 14.58 -5.67 8.08
CA TYR A 416 13.81 -4.92 7.10
C TYR A 416 14.56 -3.73 6.51
N SER A 417 14.42 -3.51 5.20
CA SER A 417 14.81 -2.28 4.52
C SER A 417 13.72 -1.84 3.57
N PHE A 418 13.53 -0.52 3.46
CA PHE A 418 12.60 0.10 2.53
C PHE A 418 13.40 0.90 1.50
N ILE A 419 13.11 0.73 0.22
CA ILE A 419 13.80 1.41 -0.88
C ILE A 419 12.77 2.17 -1.70
N PHE A 420 12.92 3.50 -1.79
CA PHE A 420 12.29 4.27 -2.86
C PHE A 420 12.99 3.93 -4.18
N ASP A 421 12.24 3.32 -5.09
CA ASP A 421 12.73 2.90 -6.39
C ASP A 421 12.41 3.96 -7.46
N GLY A 422 13.45 4.59 -8.01
CA GLY A 422 13.38 5.66 -9.01
C GLY A 422 13.28 5.19 -10.45
N GLU A 423 13.14 3.88 -10.72
CA GLU A 423 12.93 3.40 -12.10
C GLU A 423 11.64 4.01 -12.70
N PRO A 424 11.63 4.46 -13.97
CA PRO A 424 12.59 4.09 -15.01
C PRO A 424 13.76 5.08 -15.23
N GLU A 425 13.84 6.18 -14.48
CA GLU A 425 14.84 7.23 -14.70
C GLU A 425 15.33 7.80 -13.37
N LEU A 426 16.52 7.36 -12.95
CA LEU A 426 17.07 7.68 -11.64
C LEU A 426 17.40 9.17 -11.48
N GLY A 427 17.86 9.84 -12.53
CA GLY A 427 18.22 11.27 -12.47
C GLY A 427 16.99 12.17 -12.33
N HIS A 428 15.93 11.87 -13.08
CA HIS A 428 14.63 12.54 -12.97
C HIS A 428 13.98 12.27 -11.61
N SER A 429 14.18 11.06 -11.08
CA SER A 429 13.75 10.72 -9.72
C SER A 429 14.51 11.52 -8.66
N THR A 430 15.82 11.72 -8.81
CA THR A 430 16.61 12.61 -7.95
C THR A 430 16.03 14.02 -7.91
N GLU A 431 15.80 14.62 -9.08
CA GLU A 431 15.28 15.99 -9.18
C GLU A 431 13.87 16.11 -8.60
N THR A 432 12.98 15.21 -9.02
CA THR A 432 11.57 15.17 -8.59
C THR A 432 11.46 14.95 -7.08
N PHE A 433 12.17 13.96 -6.54
CA PHE A 433 12.12 13.63 -5.12
C PHE A 433 12.70 14.77 -4.28
N ARG A 434 13.79 15.41 -4.74
CA ARG A 434 14.37 16.59 -4.07
C ARG A 434 13.33 17.70 -3.93
N TYR A 435 12.66 18.05 -5.04
CA TYR A 435 11.64 19.10 -5.05
C TYR A 435 10.43 18.77 -4.14
N LEU A 436 9.96 17.52 -4.18
CA LEU A 436 8.83 17.08 -3.35
C LEU A 436 9.17 17.04 -1.85
N MET A 437 10.42 16.74 -1.49
CA MET A 437 10.79 16.40 -0.13
C MET A 437 11.63 17.44 0.60
N GLU A 438 12.07 18.53 -0.05
CA GLU A 438 12.92 19.57 0.55
C GLU A 438 12.41 20.02 1.93
N ILE A 439 11.20 20.57 1.97
CA ILE A 439 10.57 21.02 3.22
C ILE A 439 10.21 19.82 4.11
N GLN A 440 9.63 18.76 3.55
CA GLN A 440 9.12 17.61 4.31
C GLN A 440 10.20 16.91 5.13
N ILE A 441 11.41 16.76 4.59
CA ILE A 441 12.54 16.13 5.29
C ILE A 441 12.95 16.95 6.52
N ALA A 442 12.93 18.28 6.46
CA ALA A 442 13.23 19.11 7.62
C ALA A 442 12.23 18.86 8.76
N TRP A 443 10.94 18.75 8.44
CA TRP A 443 9.88 18.41 9.40
C TRP A 443 10.02 16.99 9.96
N LEU A 444 10.18 16.00 9.08
CA LEU A 444 10.34 14.61 9.50
C LEU A 444 11.59 14.40 10.36
N THR A 445 12.62 15.21 10.14
CA THR A 445 13.84 15.21 10.97
C THR A 445 13.61 15.88 12.32
N ALA A 446 12.85 16.98 12.36
CA ALA A 446 12.43 17.61 13.62
C ALA A 446 11.50 16.70 14.44
N TYR A 447 10.76 15.81 13.78
CA TYR A 447 10.06 14.70 14.42
C TYR A 447 11.06 13.63 14.85
N THR A 448 11.62 13.80 16.05
CA THR A 448 12.79 13.05 16.55
C THR A 448 12.65 11.54 16.50
N ASP A 449 11.43 11.00 16.51
CA ASP A 449 11.16 9.56 16.45
C ASP A 449 11.65 8.93 15.14
N CYS A 450 11.57 9.64 14.02
CA CYS A 450 12.05 9.14 12.72
C CYS A 450 13.57 8.89 12.75
N VAL A 451 14.33 9.79 13.39
CA VAL A 451 15.78 9.63 13.57
C VAL A 451 16.08 8.62 14.68
N ALA A 452 15.35 8.68 15.80
CA ALA A 452 15.57 7.80 16.95
C ALA A 452 15.30 6.33 16.64
N GLN A 453 14.33 6.03 15.77
CA GLN A 453 14.01 4.67 15.30
C GLN A 453 14.84 4.26 14.07
N GLY A 454 15.76 5.11 13.59
CA GLY A 454 16.61 4.83 12.44
C GLY A 454 15.88 4.79 11.09
N VAL A 455 14.65 5.32 11.02
CA VAL A 455 13.90 5.48 9.76
C VAL A 455 14.64 6.43 8.85
N LEU A 456 15.10 7.56 9.40
CA LEU A 456 15.99 8.53 8.74
C LEU A 456 17.40 8.44 9.32
N ALA A 457 18.40 8.78 8.51
CA ALA A 457 19.75 8.99 9.02
C ALA A 457 19.79 10.25 9.88
N ALA A 458 20.71 10.31 10.84
CA ALA A 458 20.93 11.51 11.65
C ALA A 458 21.48 12.67 10.78
N PRO A 459 21.15 13.94 11.05
CA PRO A 459 21.64 15.10 10.29
C PRO A 459 23.16 15.21 10.20
N GLU A 460 23.88 14.64 11.17
CA GLU A 460 25.34 14.63 11.23
C GLU A 460 25.95 13.53 10.33
N ASN A 461 25.13 12.59 9.86
CA ASN A 461 25.56 11.51 8.98
C ASN A 461 25.73 12.00 7.54
N LYS A 462 26.78 11.56 6.86
CA LYS A 462 27.01 11.90 5.44
C LYS A 462 25.89 11.43 4.53
N ALA A 463 25.23 10.33 4.86
CA ALA A 463 24.11 9.77 4.12
C ALA A 463 22.76 10.41 4.50
N TYR A 464 22.74 11.54 5.19
CA TYR A 464 21.50 12.26 5.49
C TYR A 464 20.81 12.75 4.20
N PRO A 465 19.48 12.59 4.06
CA PRO A 465 18.54 11.92 4.99
C PRO A 465 18.40 10.41 4.77
N PHE A 466 18.65 9.94 3.55
CA PHE A 466 18.53 8.55 3.13
C PHE A 466 19.83 8.07 2.49
N GLN A 467 20.22 6.83 2.78
CA GLN A 467 21.32 6.17 2.11
C GLN A 467 20.97 5.84 0.65
N THR A 468 21.93 6.05 -0.27
CA THR A 468 21.84 5.56 -1.65
C THR A 468 22.31 4.11 -1.75
N CYS A 469 21.52 3.24 -2.40
CA CYS A 469 21.87 1.86 -2.73
C CYS A 469 22.35 1.77 -4.18
N ASN A 470 23.64 1.51 -4.38
CA ASN A 470 24.25 1.54 -5.72
C ASN A 470 23.94 0.32 -6.60
N SER A 471 23.33 -0.76 -6.06
CA SER A 471 22.84 -1.87 -6.89
C SER A 471 21.61 -2.55 -6.28
N THR A 472 20.76 -3.09 -7.15
CA THR A 472 19.60 -3.94 -6.80
C THR A 472 20.00 -5.37 -6.40
N THR A 473 21.29 -5.69 -6.39
CA THR A 473 21.83 -7.02 -6.08
C THR A 473 22.59 -7.07 -4.75
N GLU A 474 23.17 -5.94 -4.31
CA GLU A 474 23.91 -5.86 -3.05
C GLU A 474 23.03 -5.26 -1.95
N THR A 475 22.50 -6.13 -1.09
CA THR A 475 22.02 -5.70 0.22
C THR A 475 23.20 -5.13 0.98
N ALA A 476 23.20 -3.84 1.30
CA ALA A 476 24.12 -3.33 2.32
C ALA A 476 23.90 -4.17 3.59
N ALA A 477 24.96 -4.76 4.13
CA ALA A 477 24.86 -5.50 5.38
C ALA A 477 24.18 -4.59 6.41
N VAL A 478 23.20 -5.11 7.14
CA VAL A 478 22.41 -4.35 8.14
C VAL A 478 23.30 -3.57 9.12
N GLN A 479 24.52 -4.05 9.37
CA GLN A 479 25.53 -3.42 10.21
C GLN A 479 26.16 -2.13 9.64
N GLY A 480 26.04 -1.87 8.33
CA GLY A 480 26.63 -0.71 7.66
C GLY A 480 25.61 0.33 7.17
N ARG A 481 24.32 0.15 7.43
CA ARG A 481 23.28 1.08 6.97
C ARG A 481 23.13 2.28 7.90
N SER A 482 22.92 3.47 7.33
CA SER A 482 22.66 4.69 8.10
C SER A 482 21.17 4.94 8.36
N SER A 483 20.29 4.31 7.58
CA SER A 483 18.84 4.44 7.66
C SER A 483 18.13 3.17 7.17
N ILE A 484 16.93 2.91 7.67
CA ILE A 484 16.05 1.82 7.21
C ILE A 484 15.49 2.16 5.83
N ILE A 485 15.09 3.41 5.63
CA ILE A 485 14.64 3.94 4.34
C ILE A 485 15.86 4.37 3.53
N GLN A 486 15.89 3.95 2.27
CA GLN A 486 16.98 4.14 1.33
C GLN A 486 16.39 4.52 -0.04
N CYS A 487 17.25 4.98 -0.95
CA CYS A 487 16.88 5.26 -2.34
C CYS A 487 17.85 4.51 -3.27
N ASN A 488 17.39 4.03 -4.43
CA ASN A 488 18.29 3.56 -5.48
C ASN A 488 18.75 4.69 -6.43
N PHE A 489 18.29 5.92 -6.20
CA PHE A 489 18.75 7.14 -6.85
C PHE A 489 19.47 8.03 -5.83
N THR A 490 20.33 8.91 -6.31
CA THR A 490 21.14 9.78 -5.44
C THR A 490 20.30 10.96 -4.98
N LEU A 491 20.50 11.42 -3.75
CA LEU A 491 19.98 12.71 -3.30
C LEU A 491 21.12 13.71 -3.35
N ASP A 492 20.89 14.88 -3.94
CA ASP A 492 21.90 15.93 -3.99
C ASP A 492 22.27 16.34 -2.56
N GLN A 493 23.43 15.89 -2.07
CA GLN A 493 23.93 16.15 -0.72
C GLN A 493 24.92 17.30 -0.71
N PRO A 494 25.05 18.04 0.41
CA PRO A 494 24.41 17.82 1.72
C PRO A 494 23.08 18.57 1.91
N TRP A 495 22.15 17.96 2.64
CA TRP A 495 20.89 18.58 3.07
C TRP A 495 21.10 19.31 4.40
N ASN A 496 20.64 20.56 4.52
CA ASN A 496 20.72 21.33 5.76
C ASN A 496 19.32 21.62 6.32
N TYR A 497 18.85 20.74 7.19
CA TYR A 497 17.49 20.84 7.75
C TYR A 497 17.25 22.15 8.51
N ARG A 498 18.27 22.72 9.17
CA ARG A 498 18.13 24.00 9.90
C ARG A 498 17.94 25.17 8.94
N LYS A 499 18.72 25.19 7.85
CA LYS A 499 18.57 26.21 6.80
C LYS A 499 17.21 26.08 6.10
N ILE A 500 16.75 24.86 5.85
CA ILE A 500 15.44 24.59 5.22
C ILE A 500 14.29 25.00 6.15
N ALA A 501 14.37 24.65 7.44
CA ALA A 501 13.36 25.02 8.43
C ALA A 501 13.33 26.54 8.72
N GLY A 502 14.48 27.21 8.65
CA GLY A 502 14.62 28.63 9.01
C GLY A 502 14.58 28.87 10.52
N ASP A 503 14.66 30.14 10.93
CA ASP A 503 14.68 30.57 12.35
C ASP A 503 13.28 30.64 12.98
N ASP A 504 12.23 30.55 12.17
CA ASP A 504 10.86 30.72 12.63
C ASP A 504 10.29 29.39 13.15
N ASN A 505 10.09 29.26 14.46
CA ASN A 505 9.53 28.04 15.08
C ASN A 505 8.12 27.68 14.58
N ASN A 506 7.44 28.59 13.87
CA ASN A 506 6.18 28.33 13.17
C ASN A 506 6.38 27.55 11.85
N ASN A 507 7.59 27.54 11.27
CA ASN A 507 8.04 26.60 10.24
C ASN A 507 8.40 25.22 10.79
N ILE A 508 8.28 25.02 12.11
CA ILE A 508 8.56 23.74 12.81
C ILE A 508 7.32 23.28 13.61
N LYS A 509 6.25 24.09 13.68
CA LYS A 509 4.96 23.71 14.29
C LYS A 509 3.78 23.98 13.36
N GLY A 510 3.51 23.01 12.50
CA GLY A 510 2.27 22.88 11.74
C GLY A 510 2.25 23.64 10.41
N ARG A 511 1.64 22.97 9.44
CA ARG A 511 1.06 23.40 8.15
C ARG A 511 0.75 24.88 7.89
N ASN A 512 0.68 25.75 8.89
CA ASN A 512 0.56 27.20 8.68
C ASN A 512 1.76 27.75 7.92
N SER A 513 2.90 27.09 7.89
CA SER A 513 4.09 27.53 7.14
C SER A 513 4.11 27.07 5.69
N VAL A 514 3.46 25.97 5.32
CA VAL A 514 3.14 25.72 3.88
C VAL A 514 2.07 26.71 3.40
N ARG A 515 1.16 27.14 4.29
CA ARG A 515 0.16 28.17 4.01
C ARG A 515 0.68 29.62 4.10
N ASN A 516 1.75 29.88 4.86
CA ASN A 516 2.30 31.22 5.13
C ASN A 516 3.63 31.49 4.39
N VAL A 517 4.40 30.46 4.00
CA VAL A 517 5.51 30.63 3.04
C VAL A 517 4.94 30.97 1.65
N GLY A 518 3.75 30.46 1.32
CA GLY A 518 2.94 30.94 0.19
C GLY A 518 2.30 32.32 0.38
N ARG A 519 2.33 32.91 1.59
CA ARG A 519 1.86 34.29 1.86
C ARG A 519 2.99 35.31 1.95
N HIS A 520 4.25 34.91 1.78
CA HIS A 520 5.36 35.86 1.71
C HIS A 520 5.83 36.15 0.29
N ILE A 521 5.06 35.72 -0.70
CA ILE A 521 4.98 36.40 -1.99
C ILE A 521 3.72 37.27 -1.88
N ASP A 522 3.90 38.60 -1.86
CA ASP A 522 2.81 39.58 -1.89
C ASP A 522 1.84 39.25 -3.03
N ILE A 523 0.73 38.58 -2.73
CA ILE A 523 -0.43 38.54 -3.59
C ILE A 523 -1.61 38.89 -2.70
N ASN A 524 -2.20 40.04 -3.01
CA ASN A 524 -3.36 40.58 -2.34
C ASN A 524 -4.50 39.56 -2.32
N ASP A 525 -5.32 39.64 -1.27
CA ASP A 525 -6.61 38.98 -1.17
C ASP A 525 -7.40 39.06 -2.50
N ASP A 526 -7.99 37.92 -2.87
CA ASP A 526 -9.09 37.67 -3.83
C ASP A 526 -8.86 36.94 -5.17
N ASP A 527 -7.64 36.58 -5.62
CA ASP A 527 -7.48 35.70 -6.80
C ASP A 527 -6.33 34.68 -6.63
N ASP A 528 -6.52 33.46 -7.12
CA ASP A 528 -5.54 32.36 -7.33
C ASP A 528 -5.03 31.56 -6.10
N LEU A 529 -5.75 30.48 -5.77
CA LEU A 529 -5.16 29.30 -5.11
C LEU A 529 -4.28 28.56 -6.13
N ASP A 530 -3.06 29.06 -6.39
CA ASP A 530 -2.10 28.36 -7.24
C ASP A 530 -1.62 27.10 -6.51
N TRP A 531 -2.25 25.97 -6.82
CA TRP A 531 -1.85 24.66 -6.34
C TRP A 531 -0.58 24.26 -7.09
N ASP A 532 0.61 24.58 -6.57
CA ASP A 532 1.92 24.26 -7.17
C ASP A 532 1.89 22.93 -7.98
N LYS A 533 1.82 23.07 -9.31
CA LYS A 533 1.73 21.95 -10.26
C LYS A 533 3.13 21.52 -10.64
N LEU A 534 3.41 20.22 -10.51
CA LEU A 534 4.69 19.62 -10.88
C LEU A 534 4.57 18.88 -12.21
N TYR A 535 5.39 19.25 -13.19
CA TYR A 535 5.54 18.49 -14.43
C TYR A 535 6.32 17.20 -14.19
N VAL A 536 5.67 16.06 -14.45
CA VAL A 536 6.23 14.72 -14.18
C VAL A 536 6.76 14.03 -15.42
N SER A 537 6.36 14.46 -16.61
CA SER A 537 6.88 13.91 -17.86
C SER A 537 8.18 14.56 -18.30
N ASN A 538 9.04 13.78 -18.92
CA ASN A 538 10.21 14.27 -19.66
C ASN A 538 10.45 13.37 -20.89
N GLY A 539 11.55 13.58 -21.63
CA GLY A 539 11.86 12.76 -22.81
C GLY A 539 12.08 11.26 -22.56
N LYS A 540 12.06 10.79 -21.30
CA LYS A 540 12.27 9.39 -20.89
C LYS A 540 11.13 8.83 -20.02
N VAL A 541 10.41 9.67 -19.29
CA VAL A 541 9.25 9.33 -18.48
C VAL A 541 8.00 9.85 -19.17
N ASP A 542 7.22 8.95 -19.75
CA ASP A 542 5.91 9.24 -20.31
C ASP A 542 4.82 9.00 -19.27
N TRP A 543 4.32 10.08 -18.65
CA TRP A 543 3.30 10.00 -17.61
C TRP A 543 1.98 9.44 -18.13
N THR A 544 1.57 9.83 -19.33
CA THR A 544 0.32 9.35 -19.93
C THR A 544 0.40 7.86 -20.23
N GLN A 545 1.56 7.37 -20.69
CA GLN A 545 1.79 5.94 -20.85
C GLN A 545 1.70 5.21 -19.50
N ILE A 546 2.33 5.74 -18.45
CA ILE A 546 2.26 5.19 -17.09
C ILE A 546 0.80 5.10 -16.62
N GLN A 547 0.01 6.16 -16.76
CA GLN A 547 -1.41 6.18 -16.39
C GLN A 547 -2.21 5.12 -17.17
N ARG A 548 -1.95 4.96 -18.48
CA ARG A 548 -2.60 3.94 -19.34
C ARG A 548 -2.29 2.50 -18.92
N GLU A 549 -1.16 2.24 -18.28
CA GLU A 549 -0.82 0.88 -17.79
C GLU A 549 -1.89 0.34 -16.82
N PHE A 550 -2.63 1.22 -16.13
CA PHE A 550 -3.64 0.90 -15.12
C PHE A 550 -5.04 0.64 -15.68
N PHE A 551 -5.20 0.64 -16.99
CA PHE A 551 -6.47 0.34 -17.64
C PHE A 551 -6.36 -0.83 -18.60
N GLU A 552 -7.41 -1.63 -18.67
CA GLU A 552 -7.76 -2.32 -19.91
C GLU A 552 -8.57 -1.37 -20.78
N ILE A 553 -8.24 -1.34 -22.07
CA ILE A 553 -8.84 -0.41 -23.04
C ILE A 553 -9.33 -1.24 -24.23
N LYS A 554 -10.59 -1.04 -24.64
CA LYS A 554 -11.19 -1.67 -25.82
C LYS A 554 -11.97 -0.66 -26.64
N PRO A 555 -12.04 -0.81 -27.97
CA PRO A 555 -12.99 -0.04 -28.78
C PRO A 555 -14.41 -0.24 -28.25
N ARG A 556 -15.20 0.84 -28.15
CA ARG A 556 -16.59 0.78 -27.72
C ARG A 556 -17.45 -0.07 -28.65
N SER A 557 -17.08 -0.14 -29.93
CA SER A 557 -17.74 -1.00 -30.93
C SER A 557 -17.70 -2.49 -30.59
N ASP A 558 -16.78 -2.91 -29.72
CA ASP A 558 -16.53 -4.31 -29.40
C ASP A 558 -17.35 -4.79 -28.18
N LEU A 559 -18.16 -3.90 -27.59
CA LEU A 559 -18.90 -4.13 -26.35
C LEU A 559 -20.39 -3.86 -26.58
N THR A 560 -21.24 -4.63 -25.91
CA THR A 560 -22.69 -4.44 -25.93
C THR A 560 -23.14 -3.39 -24.92
N GLU A 561 -24.32 -2.79 -25.12
CA GLU A 561 -24.83 -1.71 -24.25
C GLU A 561 -24.93 -2.13 -22.77
N GLY A 562 -25.34 -3.38 -22.50
CA GLY A 562 -25.44 -3.92 -21.14
C GLY A 562 -24.09 -4.22 -20.46
N GLU A 563 -22.98 -4.21 -21.19
CA GLU A 563 -21.62 -4.37 -20.65
C GLU A 563 -20.96 -3.02 -20.34
N THR A 564 -21.63 -1.92 -20.67
CA THR A 564 -21.05 -0.58 -20.59
C THR A 564 -21.87 0.34 -19.68
N LYS A 565 -21.20 1.29 -19.04
CA LYS A 565 -21.85 2.39 -18.30
C LYS A 565 -21.08 3.68 -18.53
N ALA A 566 -21.81 4.76 -18.74
CA ALA A 566 -21.25 6.08 -18.83
C ALA A 566 -20.46 6.47 -17.57
N LEU A 567 -19.39 7.22 -17.78
CA LEU A 567 -18.75 7.96 -16.72
C LEU A 567 -19.61 9.15 -16.33
N ASP A 568 -19.93 9.23 -15.04
CA ASP A 568 -20.36 10.47 -14.43
C ASP A 568 -19.30 11.57 -14.70
N HIS A 569 -19.67 12.85 -14.69
CA HIS A 569 -18.80 14.02 -14.91
C HIS A 569 -17.53 14.10 -14.04
N ARG A 570 -17.30 13.12 -13.15
CA ARG A 570 -16.14 13.01 -12.25
C ARG A 570 -15.28 11.75 -12.48
N GLY A 571 -15.38 11.09 -13.64
CA GLY A 571 -14.46 10.04 -14.07
C GLY A 571 -14.77 8.61 -13.59
N LEU A 572 -13.85 7.68 -13.89
CA LEU A 572 -13.88 6.26 -13.53
C LEU A 572 -13.94 6.10 -12.01
N ARG A 573 -15.08 5.64 -11.51
CA ARG A 573 -15.26 5.30 -10.11
C ARG A 573 -15.26 3.79 -9.99
N GLU A 574 -14.38 3.34 -9.09
CA GLU A 574 -13.96 1.97 -8.78
C GLU A 574 -12.74 1.53 -9.60
#